data_AF-A0A5S5BNZ5-F1
#
_entry.id   AF-A0A5S5BNZ5-F1
#
_cell.length_a   1.000
_cell.length_b   1.000
_cell.length_c   1.000
_cell.angle_alpha   90.00
_cell.angle_beta   90.00
_cell.angle_gamma   90.00
#
_symmetry.space_group_name_H-M   'P 1'
#
loop_
_entity.id
_entity.type
_entity.pdbx_description
1 polymer ?
#
loop_
_entity_poly.entity_id
_entity_poly.type
_entity_poly.pdbx_seq_one_letter_code
_entity_poly.pdbx_strand_id
1 'polypeptide(L)'
;MKKGTTMLTALLLASAIALPAASAATEPAPAAAPAKTVATKLLTDGAFAALQVGNKVSVHDEKGQLFQTNGKFHNGTLKDLIVVEYGPMPVPMVVVQNKGELLVFSDLWPEFAKGKENNNFEEYFCGRILTKAANKYVTRTGHHFAQQVGGKVEVYTANDFGDLKKGHHKSFEVTGKLRGLLLFDCCPYAVIENADGTVGIYHAAENGPAQITTVNLS
;
A
#
# COMPACT_ATOMS: atom_id res chain seq x y z
N MET A 1 -19.82 -74.01 4.20
CA MET A 1 -19.66 -74.65 2.88
C MET A 1 -18.26 -74.40 2.37
N LYS A 2 -17.58 -75.48 1.91
CA LYS A 2 -16.40 -75.54 1.02
C LYS A 2 -15.11 -74.88 1.54
N LYS A 3 -14.17 -75.71 2.02
CA LYS A 3 -13.01 -76.31 1.30
C LYS A 3 -11.84 -75.33 1.25
N GLY A 4 -10.79 -75.56 2.04
CA GLY A 4 -9.54 -76.21 1.55
C GLY A 4 -8.53 -75.08 1.28
N THR A 5 -7.20 -75.17 1.35
CA THR A 5 -6.22 -76.25 1.32
C THR A 5 -4.89 -75.49 1.55
N THR A 6 -4.03 -75.92 2.49
CA THR A 6 -2.61 -76.32 2.27
C THR A 6 -1.80 -75.49 1.23
N MET A 7 -0.53 -75.09 1.37
CA MET A 7 0.59 -75.45 2.23
C MET A 7 1.81 -74.60 1.78
N LEU A 8 2.78 -74.43 2.68
CA LEU A 8 4.24 -74.53 2.50
C LEU A 8 5.08 -73.61 1.55
N THR A 9 6.07 -72.97 2.21
CA THR A 9 7.52 -72.83 1.89
C THR A 9 8.04 -71.99 0.72
N ALA A 10 8.78 -70.95 1.14
CA ALA A 10 10.21 -70.67 0.89
C ALA A 10 10.77 -70.56 -0.54
N LEU A 11 11.37 -69.41 -0.84
CA LEU A 11 12.79 -69.37 -1.23
C LEU A 11 13.40 -67.98 -0.95
N LEU A 12 14.53 -67.98 -0.25
CA LEU A 12 15.48 -66.87 -0.21
C LEU A 12 16.04 -66.63 -1.62
N LEU A 13 16.30 -65.36 -1.96
CA LEU A 13 17.51 -65.01 -2.68
C LEU A 13 17.99 -63.65 -2.19
N ALA A 14 19.01 -63.69 -1.34
CA ALA A 14 19.85 -62.54 -1.05
C ALA A 14 20.83 -62.38 -2.22
N SER A 15 20.82 -61.21 -2.84
CA SER A 15 21.93 -60.75 -3.67
C SER A 15 22.20 -59.29 -3.30
N ALA A 16 23.05 -59.14 -2.28
CA ALA A 16 23.72 -57.90 -1.96
C ALA A 16 24.56 -57.49 -3.18
N ILE A 17 24.13 -56.43 -3.86
CA ILE A 17 24.97 -55.76 -4.85
C ILE A 17 25.96 -54.89 -4.05
N ALA A 18 27.13 -55.46 -3.77
CA ALA A 18 28.28 -54.69 -3.38
C ALA A 18 28.74 -53.88 -4.60
N LEU A 19 28.42 -52.58 -4.63
CA LEU A 19 29.03 -51.63 -5.54
C LEU A 19 30.40 -51.22 -4.99
N PRO A 20 31.44 -51.16 -5.83
CA PRO A 20 32.76 -50.74 -5.41
C PRO A 20 32.73 -49.29 -4.92
N ALA A 21 33.31 -49.06 -3.75
CA ALA A 21 33.59 -47.73 -3.22
C ALA A 21 34.58 -47.02 -4.14
N ALA A 22 34.07 -46.33 -5.16
CA ALA A 22 34.79 -45.27 -5.81
C ALA A 22 34.91 -44.13 -4.80
N SER A 23 36.09 -43.99 -4.20
CA SER A 23 36.48 -42.81 -3.43
C SER A 23 36.58 -41.62 -4.39
N ALA A 24 35.44 -41.09 -4.80
CA ALA A 24 35.37 -39.72 -5.27
C ALA A 24 35.53 -38.84 -4.03
N ALA A 25 36.66 -38.16 -3.91
CA ALA A 25 36.84 -37.07 -2.98
C ALA A 25 35.65 -36.13 -3.18
N THR A 26 34.71 -36.17 -2.25
CA THR A 26 33.54 -35.30 -2.26
C THR A 26 34.09 -33.94 -1.85
N GLU A 27 34.35 -33.06 -2.82
CA GLU A 27 34.48 -31.64 -2.52
C GLU A 27 33.25 -31.26 -1.68
N PRO A 28 33.43 -30.63 -0.50
CA PRO A 28 32.29 -30.17 0.26
C PRO A 28 31.48 -29.25 -0.64
N ALA A 29 30.23 -29.64 -0.89
CA ALA A 29 29.28 -28.80 -1.63
C ALA A 29 29.33 -27.41 -1.00
N PRO A 30 29.50 -26.34 -1.80
CA PRO A 30 29.57 -24.99 -1.26
C PRO A 30 28.33 -24.77 -0.40
N ALA A 31 28.56 -24.44 0.87
CA ALA A 31 27.50 -24.17 1.82
C ALA A 31 26.51 -23.21 1.15
N ALA A 32 25.24 -23.63 1.07
CA ALA A 32 24.18 -22.82 0.48
C ALA A 32 24.26 -21.43 1.13
N ALA A 33 24.52 -20.41 0.32
CA ALA A 33 24.62 -19.04 0.81
C ALA A 33 23.37 -18.75 1.66
N PRO A 34 23.52 -18.17 2.87
CA PRO A 34 22.39 -17.92 3.74
C PRO A 34 21.33 -17.14 2.94
N ALA A 35 20.11 -17.68 2.90
CA ALA A 35 19.01 -17.04 2.20
C ALA A 35 18.91 -15.60 2.68
N LYS A 36 19.05 -14.64 1.77
CA LYS A 36 18.88 -13.22 2.11
C LYS A 36 17.50 -13.07 2.74
N THR A 37 17.47 -12.64 3.99
CA THR A 37 16.23 -12.27 4.67
C THR A 37 15.58 -11.14 3.90
N VAL A 38 14.47 -11.47 3.24
CA VAL A 38 13.65 -10.48 2.56
C VAL A 38 12.89 -9.73 3.65
N ALA A 39 13.07 -8.41 3.73
CA ALA A 39 12.35 -7.61 4.71
C ALA A 39 10.84 -7.77 4.51
N THR A 40 10.13 -8.14 5.56
CA THR A 40 8.67 -8.26 5.55
C THR A 40 8.05 -7.38 6.63
N LYS A 41 6.91 -6.74 6.32
CA LYS A 41 6.12 -5.95 7.26
C LYS A 41 4.65 -6.15 6.92
N LEU A 42 3.80 -6.34 7.93
CA LEU A 42 2.36 -6.43 7.79
C LEU A 42 1.73 -5.32 8.64
N LEU A 43 0.83 -4.55 8.03
CA LEU A 43 -0.04 -3.59 8.72
C LEU A 43 -1.49 -3.93 8.39
N THR A 44 -2.38 -3.67 9.34
CA THR A 44 -3.83 -3.91 9.20
C THR A 44 -4.60 -2.70 9.71
N ASP A 45 -5.65 -2.33 9.00
CA ASP A 45 -6.60 -1.29 9.40
C ASP A 45 -8.00 -1.68 8.91
N GLY A 46 -8.94 -1.84 9.84
CA GLY A 46 -10.27 -2.38 9.57
C GLY A 46 -10.22 -3.75 8.85
N ALA A 47 -10.87 -3.81 7.69
CA ALA A 47 -10.96 -5.02 6.86
C ALA A 47 -9.78 -5.19 5.87
N PHE A 48 -8.76 -4.33 5.95
CA PHE A 48 -7.67 -4.27 4.98
C PHE A 48 -6.32 -4.65 5.59
N ALA A 49 -5.46 -5.20 4.76
CA ALA A 49 -4.10 -5.55 5.12
C ALA A 49 -3.10 -5.09 4.06
N ALA A 50 -1.97 -4.51 4.50
CA ALA A 50 -0.85 -4.13 3.65
C ALA A 50 0.37 -5.00 3.99
N LEU A 51 0.81 -5.79 3.03
CA LEU A 51 1.97 -6.67 3.14
C LEU A 51 3.13 -6.12 2.33
N GLN A 52 4.22 -5.79 3.00
CA GLN A 52 5.50 -5.50 2.37
C GLN A 52 6.34 -6.78 2.25
N VAL A 53 6.87 -7.02 1.06
CA VAL A 53 7.92 -8.02 0.78
C VAL A 53 9.04 -7.35 -0.01
N GLY A 54 10.22 -7.24 0.59
CA GLY A 54 11.31 -6.43 0.07
C GLY A 54 10.92 -4.96 0.06
N ASN A 55 10.87 -4.33 -1.12
CA ASN A 55 10.43 -2.95 -1.31
C ASN A 55 9.04 -2.84 -1.97
N LYS A 56 8.38 -3.97 -2.22
CA LYS A 56 7.03 -3.98 -2.82
C LYS A 56 6.01 -4.09 -1.70
N VAL A 57 4.93 -3.31 -1.79
CA VAL A 57 3.78 -3.38 -0.89
C VAL A 57 2.59 -3.86 -1.69
N SER A 58 1.86 -4.86 -1.20
CA SER A 58 0.55 -5.26 -1.72
C SER A 58 -0.52 -5.03 -0.67
N VAL A 59 -1.70 -4.64 -1.12
CA VAL A 59 -2.87 -4.36 -0.27
C VAL A 59 -3.97 -5.35 -0.59
N HIS A 60 -4.63 -5.86 0.45
CA HIS A 60 -5.62 -6.93 0.37
C HIS A 60 -6.85 -6.58 1.21
N ASP A 61 -7.98 -7.13 0.80
CA ASP A 61 -9.20 -7.28 1.61
C ASP A 61 -9.53 -8.78 1.78
N GLU A 62 -10.73 -9.10 2.26
CA GLU A 62 -11.21 -10.48 2.41
C GLU A 62 -11.38 -11.24 1.07
N LYS A 63 -11.52 -10.52 -0.05
CA LYS A 63 -11.74 -11.07 -1.39
C LYS A 63 -10.44 -11.32 -2.13
N GLY A 64 -9.37 -10.63 -1.76
CA GLY A 64 -8.02 -10.86 -2.26
C GLY A 64 -7.20 -9.59 -2.37
N GLN A 65 -6.20 -9.61 -3.26
CA GLN A 65 -5.35 -8.46 -3.50
C GLN A 65 -6.09 -7.37 -4.27
N LEU A 66 -6.06 -6.15 -3.76
CA LEU A 66 -6.62 -4.95 -4.37
C LEU A 66 -5.62 -4.26 -5.30
N PHE A 67 -4.40 -4.04 -4.83
CA PHE A 67 -3.34 -3.39 -5.60
C PHE A 67 -1.95 -3.68 -5.01
N GLN A 68 -0.90 -3.28 -5.73
CA GLN A 68 0.47 -3.33 -5.24
C GLN A 68 1.28 -2.17 -5.81
N THR A 69 2.32 -1.75 -5.10
CA THR A 69 3.29 -0.80 -5.65
C THR A 69 4.05 -1.39 -6.84
N ASN A 70 4.25 -0.60 -7.89
CA ASN A 70 4.84 -1.04 -9.13
C ASN A 70 5.97 -0.12 -9.61
N GLY A 71 7.20 -0.57 -9.39
CA GLY A 71 8.40 0.01 -10.00
C GLY A 71 9.18 0.95 -9.07
N LYS A 72 10.35 1.39 -9.56
CA LYS A 72 11.38 2.06 -8.75
C LYS A 72 10.95 3.37 -8.07
N PHE A 73 9.90 4.01 -8.57
CA PHE A 73 9.40 5.28 -8.04
C PHE A 73 8.33 5.09 -6.98
N HIS A 74 7.74 3.90 -6.87
CA HIS A 74 6.64 3.63 -5.95
C HIS A 74 7.02 2.59 -4.89
N ASN A 75 7.92 1.66 -5.23
CA ASN A 75 8.50 0.71 -4.30
C ASN A 75 9.34 1.43 -3.23
N GLY A 76 9.16 1.06 -1.97
CA GLY A 76 9.83 1.66 -0.83
C GLY A 76 9.48 0.96 0.48
N THR A 77 9.63 1.68 1.59
CA THR A 77 9.31 1.15 2.91
C THR A 77 7.87 1.51 3.29
N LEU A 78 7.05 0.51 3.59
CA LEU A 78 5.72 0.68 4.16
C LEU A 78 5.81 1.38 5.51
N LYS A 79 5.26 2.58 5.58
CA LYS A 79 5.14 3.36 6.82
C LYS A 79 3.82 3.09 7.49
N ASP A 80 2.73 3.23 6.74
CA ASP A 80 1.39 3.12 7.29
C ASP A 80 0.40 2.51 6.30
N LEU A 81 -0.69 1.97 6.83
CA LEU A 81 -1.92 1.64 6.11
C LEU A 81 -3.03 2.44 6.79
N ILE A 82 -3.67 3.31 6.04
CA ILE A 82 -4.77 4.15 6.51
C ILE A 82 -6.02 3.83 5.72
N VAL A 83 -7.17 3.88 6.37
CA VAL A 83 -8.48 3.81 5.69
C VAL A 83 -9.13 5.18 5.75
N VAL A 84 -9.52 5.71 4.60
CA VAL A 84 -10.34 6.93 4.49
C VAL A 84 -11.74 6.60 4.02
N GLU A 85 -12.70 7.45 4.33
CA GLU A 85 -14.08 7.31 3.87
C GLU A 85 -14.33 8.15 2.62
N TYR A 86 -15.02 7.56 1.64
CA TYR A 86 -15.62 8.23 0.49
C TYR A 86 -17.11 7.85 0.46
N GLY A 87 -17.95 8.69 1.05
CA GLY A 87 -19.33 8.31 1.35
C GLY A 87 -19.36 7.02 2.20
N PRO A 88 -20.12 5.98 1.83
CA PRO A 88 -20.16 4.71 2.57
C PRO A 88 -18.98 3.77 2.26
N MET A 89 -18.08 4.14 1.34
CA MET A 89 -17.01 3.28 0.86
C MET A 89 -15.72 3.52 1.65
N PRO A 90 -15.17 2.51 2.35
CA PRO A 90 -13.85 2.60 2.94
C PRO A 90 -12.78 2.38 1.86
N VAL A 91 -11.76 3.23 1.85
CA VAL A 91 -10.71 3.28 0.84
C VAL A 91 -9.35 3.08 1.51
N PRO A 92 -8.66 1.95 1.28
CA PRO A 92 -7.34 1.70 1.86
C PRO A 92 -6.25 2.44 1.09
N MET A 93 -5.45 3.24 1.80
CA MET A 93 -4.26 3.88 1.25
C MET A 93 -3.00 3.45 2.01
N VAL A 94 -1.93 3.18 1.28
CA VAL A 94 -0.62 2.91 1.88
C VAL A 94 0.28 4.13 1.81
N VAL A 95 0.95 4.41 2.91
CA VAL A 95 2.03 5.40 2.98
C VAL A 95 3.35 4.68 2.78
N VAL A 96 4.06 5.01 1.71
CA VAL A 96 5.34 4.40 1.35
C VAL A 96 6.43 5.45 1.34
N GLN A 97 7.50 5.20 2.10
CA GLN A 97 8.69 6.03 2.07
C GLN A 97 9.60 5.60 0.91
N ASN A 98 9.85 6.52 -0.03
CA ASN A 98 10.78 6.32 -1.14
C ASN A 98 11.65 7.57 -1.33
N LYS A 99 12.99 7.41 -1.35
CA LYS A 99 13.96 8.50 -1.51
C LYS A 99 13.71 9.71 -0.58
N GLY A 100 13.26 9.45 0.64
CA GLY A 100 12.97 10.48 1.65
C GLY A 100 11.60 11.15 1.51
N GLU A 101 10.82 10.83 0.47
CA GLU A 101 9.44 11.29 0.30
C GLU A 101 8.46 10.27 0.88
N LEU A 102 7.37 10.73 1.50
CA LEU A 102 6.24 9.88 1.87
C LEU A 102 5.18 10.00 0.79
N LEU A 103 5.06 8.95 -0.01
CA LEU A 103 4.12 8.83 -1.12
C LEU A 103 2.90 8.04 -0.64
N VAL A 104 1.72 8.43 -1.09
CA VAL A 104 0.47 7.75 -0.73
C VAL A 104 -0.17 7.14 -1.96
N PHE A 105 -0.57 5.88 -1.85
CA PHE A 105 -1.15 5.11 -2.95
C PHE A 105 -2.44 4.42 -2.51
N SER A 106 -3.42 4.36 -3.41
CA SER A 106 -4.65 3.56 -3.29
C SER A 106 -4.77 2.62 -4.50
N ASP A 107 -5.82 1.81 -4.54
CA ASP A 107 -6.28 1.15 -5.74
C ASP A 107 -6.65 2.15 -6.84
N LEU A 108 -6.52 1.69 -8.09
CA LEU A 108 -6.81 2.47 -9.28
C LEU A 108 -8.32 2.46 -9.55
N TRP A 109 -8.99 3.60 -9.40
CA TRP A 109 -10.41 3.67 -9.72
C TRP A 109 -10.62 3.54 -11.24
N PRO A 110 -11.49 2.61 -11.71
CA PRO A 110 -11.65 2.32 -13.13
C PRO A 110 -11.97 3.55 -14.00
N GLU A 111 -12.68 4.55 -13.47
CA GLU A 111 -13.04 5.75 -14.22
C GLU A 111 -11.83 6.65 -14.56
N PHE A 112 -10.77 6.62 -13.75
CA PHE A 112 -9.51 7.33 -14.02
C PHE A 112 -8.48 6.49 -14.78
N ALA A 113 -8.84 5.24 -15.07
CA ALA A 113 -7.98 4.25 -15.67
C ALA A 113 -8.35 3.99 -17.13
N LYS A 114 -8.71 5.02 -17.91
CA LYS A 114 -9.06 4.81 -19.32
C LYS A 114 -7.90 4.13 -20.08
N GLY A 115 -8.16 2.94 -20.64
CA GLY A 115 -7.15 2.05 -21.24
C GLY A 115 -6.44 1.08 -20.27
N LYS A 116 -6.80 1.10 -18.98
CA LYS A 116 -6.29 0.25 -17.89
C LYS A 116 -7.43 -0.34 -17.05
N GLU A 117 -8.65 -0.37 -17.58
CA GLU A 117 -9.86 -0.80 -16.88
C GLU A 117 -9.79 -2.26 -16.41
N ASN A 118 -8.95 -3.07 -17.07
CA ASN A 118 -8.70 -4.47 -16.70
C ASN A 118 -7.47 -4.65 -15.79
N ASN A 119 -6.81 -3.56 -15.38
CA ASN A 119 -5.66 -3.62 -14.50
C ASN A 119 -6.11 -3.64 -13.04
N ASN A 120 -6.17 -4.84 -12.49
CA ASN A 120 -6.66 -5.06 -11.13
C ASN A 120 -5.53 -5.04 -10.07
N PHE A 121 -4.33 -4.55 -10.41
CA PHE A 121 -3.17 -4.64 -9.51
C PHE A 121 -2.31 -3.39 -9.42
N GLU A 122 -2.44 -2.44 -10.35
CA GLU A 122 -1.69 -1.18 -10.30
C GLU A 122 -2.31 -0.20 -9.32
N GLU A 123 -1.44 0.54 -8.65
CA GLU A 123 -1.79 1.55 -7.68
C GLU A 123 -2.05 2.92 -8.34
N TYR A 124 -2.94 3.70 -7.74
CA TYR A 124 -3.12 5.11 -8.02
C TYR A 124 -2.32 5.96 -7.04
N PHE A 125 -1.57 6.94 -7.55
CA PHE A 125 -0.84 7.90 -6.73
C PHE A 125 -1.77 9.00 -6.22
N CYS A 126 -2.15 8.91 -4.95
CA CYS A 126 -3.07 9.83 -4.28
C CYS A 126 -2.41 11.17 -3.94
N GLY A 127 -1.11 11.17 -3.61
CA GLY A 127 -0.44 12.40 -3.19
C GLY A 127 0.72 12.13 -2.24
N ARG A 128 1.04 13.12 -1.42
CA ARG A 128 2.22 13.10 -0.56
C ARG A 128 1.92 13.59 0.83
N ILE A 129 2.65 13.01 1.78
CA ILE A 129 2.79 13.54 3.13
C ILE A 129 4.18 14.16 3.22
N LEU A 130 4.23 15.45 3.52
CA LEU A 130 5.44 16.20 3.71
C LEU A 130 5.97 15.93 5.11
N THR A 131 7.28 15.80 5.25
CA THR A 131 7.95 15.65 6.56
C THR A 131 8.02 16.96 7.33
N LYS A 132 7.78 18.09 6.67
CA LYS A 132 7.75 19.43 7.24
C LYS A 132 6.48 20.17 6.80
N ALA A 133 6.07 21.15 7.58
CA ALA A 133 5.00 22.04 7.19
C ALA A 133 5.32 22.79 5.89
N ALA A 134 4.31 23.05 5.07
CA ALA A 134 4.42 23.80 3.83
C ALA A 134 3.41 24.93 3.77
N ASN A 135 3.72 25.97 3.00
CA ASN A 135 2.79 27.08 2.78
C ASN A 135 1.72 26.75 1.73
N LYS A 136 2.03 25.88 0.77
CA LYS A 136 1.11 25.48 -0.29
C LYS A 136 1.46 24.10 -0.82
N TYR A 137 0.45 23.33 -1.19
CA TYR A 137 0.59 22.08 -1.92
C TYR A 137 -0.44 22.04 -3.05
N VAL A 138 0.00 21.73 -4.27
CA VAL A 138 -0.86 21.62 -5.45
C VAL A 138 -0.82 20.16 -5.91
N THR A 139 -1.98 19.59 -6.21
CA THR A 139 -2.05 18.22 -6.71
C THR A 139 -1.47 18.11 -8.11
N ARG A 140 -1.14 16.89 -8.55
CA ARG A 140 -0.50 16.65 -9.86
C ARG A 140 -1.29 17.26 -11.03
N THR A 141 -2.62 17.27 -10.94
CA THR A 141 -3.50 17.81 -11.99
C THR A 141 -3.78 19.30 -11.85
N GLY A 142 -3.46 19.93 -10.71
CA GLY A 142 -3.78 21.33 -10.43
C GLY A 142 -5.26 21.60 -10.13
N HIS A 143 -6.14 20.59 -10.22
CA HIS A 143 -7.56 20.74 -9.87
C HIS A 143 -7.78 21.03 -8.39
N HIS A 144 -6.81 20.68 -7.54
CA HIS A 144 -6.89 20.89 -6.11
C HIS A 144 -5.61 21.48 -5.57
N PHE A 145 -5.73 22.34 -4.57
CA PHE A 145 -4.59 22.76 -3.77
C PHE A 145 -4.98 23.02 -2.33
N ALA A 146 -4.00 22.95 -1.44
CA ALA A 146 -4.14 23.38 -0.04
C ALA A 146 -3.12 24.47 0.23
N GLN A 147 -3.49 25.46 1.06
CA GLN A 147 -2.64 26.59 1.39
C GLN A 147 -2.75 26.95 2.87
N GLN A 148 -1.62 27.26 3.49
CA GLN A 148 -1.57 27.81 4.84
C GLN A 148 -2.01 29.29 4.83
N VAL A 149 -3.01 29.62 5.63
CA VAL A 149 -3.52 30.98 5.84
C VAL A 149 -3.64 31.23 7.35
N GLY A 150 -2.65 31.90 7.92
CA GLY A 150 -2.54 32.05 9.38
C GLY A 150 -2.44 30.69 10.07
N GLY A 151 -3.25 30.47 11.11
CA GLY A 151 -3.32 29.19 11.84
C GLY A 151 -4.16 28.10 11.17
N LYS A 152 -4.64 28.33 9.95
CA LYS A 152 -5.53 27.41 9.23
C LYS A 152 -4.93 26.96 7.90
N VAL A 153 -5.35 25.79 7.47
CA VAL A 153 -5.12 25.25 6.14
C VAL A 153 -6.43 25.33 5.38
N GLU A 154 -6.44 26.06 4.29
CA GLU A 154 -7.58 26.16 3.39
C GLU A 154 -7.36 25.24 2.19
N VAL A 155 -8.38 24.45 1.85
CA VAL A 155 -8.38 23.56 0.69
C VAL A 155 -9.26 24.16 -0.39
N TYR A 156 -8.79 24.06 -1.62
CA TYR A 156 -9.39 24.66 -2.79
C TYR A 156 -9.60 23.63 -3.90
N THR A 157 -10.72 23.74 -4.58
CA THR A 157 -11.12 22.92 -5.72
C THR A 157 -11.35 23.81 -6.93
N ALA A 158 -10.91 23.37 -8.11
CA ALA A 158 -11.09 24.09 -9.36
C ALA A 158 -12.59 24.28 -9.65
N ASN A 159 -12.94 25.48 -10.12
CA ASN A 159 -14.32 25.79 -10.51
C ASN A 159 -14.75 25.01 -11.76
N ASP A 160 -13.78 24.62 -12.58
CA ASP A 160 -13.98 23.82 -13.79
C ASP A 160 -12.74 22.95 -14.02
N PHE A 161 -12.93 21.63 -14.05
CA PHE A 161 -11.84 20.67 -14.22
C PHE A 161 -11.34 20.64 -15.67
N GLY A 162 -12.11 21.15 -16.63
CA GLY A 162 -11.68 21.33 -18.02
C GLY A 162 -10.98 22.66 -18.29
N ASP A 163 -11.15 23.66 -17.42
CA ASP A 163 -10.55 25.00 -17.57
C ASP A 163 -10.11 25.61 -16.24
N LEU A 164 -8.85 25.35 -15.86
CA LEU A 164 -8.23 25.89 -14.65
C LEU A 164 -8.14 27.43 -14.61
N LYS A 165 -8.35 28.14 -15.72
CA LYS A 165 -8.33 29.62 -15.74
C LYS A 165 -9.55 30.22 -15.06
N LYS A 166 -10.62 29.45 -14.89
CA LYS A 166 -11.81 29.86 -14.13
C LYS A 166 -11.56 29.92 -12.61
N GLY A 167 -10.35 29.57 -12.16
CA GLY A 167 -9.92 29.68 -10.77
C GLY A 167 -10.45 28.55 -9.90
N HIS A 168 -10.39 28.78 -8.58
CA HIS A 168 -10.75 27.79 -7.56
C HIS A 168 -11.67 28.43 -6.53
N HIS A 169 -12.55 27.62 -5.95
CA HIS A 169 -13.33 27.98 -4.75
C HIS A 169 -12.75 27.26 -3.53
N LYS A 170 -12.96 27.84 -2.35
CA LYS A 170 -12.59 27.19 -1.09
C LYS A 170 -13.58 26.05 -0.81
N SER A 171 -13.06 24.85 -0.63
CA SER A 171 -13.85 23.66 -0.33
C SER A 171 -14.08 23.53 1.17
N PHE A 172 -13.01 23.61 1.97
CA PHE A 172 -13.07 23.60 3.43
C PHE A 172 -11.79 24.18 4.05
N GLU A 173 -11.78 24.36 5.37
CA GLU A 173 -10.62 24.81 6.13
C GLU A 173 -10.46 24.05 7.44
N VAL A 174 -9.21 23.83 7.87
CA VAL A 174 -8.90 23.09 9.11
C VAL A 174 -7.82 23.84 9.88
N THR A 175 -7.91 23.89 11.20
CA THR A 175 -6.85 24.48 12.05
C THR A 175 -5.65 23.55 12.14
N GLY A 176 -4.44 24.08 11.98
CA GLY A 176 -3.20 23.31 12.07
C GLY A 176 -2.16 23.73 11.03
N LYS A 177 -1.14 22.90 10.83
CA LYS A 177 -0.10 23.13 9.83
C LYS A 177 -0.25 22.20 8.64
N LEU A 178 -0.18 22.74 7.44
CA LEU A 178 -0.28 21.95 6.21
C LEU A 178 0.91 20.99 6.08
N ARG A 179 0.61 19.69 6.07
CA ARG A 179 1.57 18.59 5.85
C ARG A 179 1.35 17.86 4.54
N GLY A 180 0.33 18.19 3.76
CA GLY A 180 0.11 17.55 2.46
C GLY A 180 -1.34 17.58 2.02
N LEU A 181 -1.58 16.95 0.88
CA LEU A 181 -2.91 16.80 0.29
C LEU A 181 -2.92 15.47 -0.46
N LEU A 182 -3.94 14.66 -0.17
CA LEU A 182 -4.20 13.39 -0.83
C LEU A 182 -5.48 13.53 -1.64
N LEU A 183 -5.54 12.90 -2.80
CA LEU A 183 -6.76 12.74 -3.56
C LEU A 183 -7.13 11.28 -3.66
N PHE A 184 -8.42 11.03 -3.52
CA PHE A 184 -9.05 9.83 -4.02
C PHE A 184 -10.24 10.24 -4.87
N ASP A 185 -10.33 9.67 -6.06
CA ASP A 185 -11.21 10.13 -7.11
C ASP A 185 -11.09 11.66 -7.36
N CYS A 186 -12.09 12.44 -6.93
CA CYS A 186 -12.16 13.87 -7.05
C CYS A 186 -12.10 14.55 -5.68
N CYS A 187 -12.14 13.77 -4.59
CA CYS A 187 -12.23 14.27 -3.23
C CYS A 187 -10.84 14.61 -2.66
N PRO A 188 -10.64 15.86 -2.19
CA PRO A 188 -9.43 16.23 -1.47
C PRO A 188 -9.48 15.85 0.01
N TYR A 189 -8.35 15.33 0.50
CA TYR A 189 -8.09 15.01 1.90
C TYR A 189 -6.85 15.77 2.38
N ALA A 190 -7.04 16.73 3.29
CA ALA A 190 -5.96 17.54 3.81
C ALA A 190 -5.17 16.77 4.86
N VAL A 191 -3.84 16.81 4.77
CA VAL A 191 -2.95 16.23 5.78
C VAL A 191 -2.46 17.37 6.67
N ILE A 192 -2.79 17.30 7.96
CA ILE A 192 -2.63 18.40 8.91
C ILE A 192 -1.81 17.93 10.11
N GLU A 193 -0.77 18.67 10.46
CA GLU A 193 -0.14 18.54 11.79
C GLU A 193 -0.96 19.36 12.79
N ASN A 194 -1.55 18.64 13.74
CA ASN A 194 -2.34 19.15 14.84
C ASN A 194 -1.44 19.81 15.90
N ALA A 195 -2.04 20.54 16.84
CA ALA A 195 -1.31 21.25 17.89
C ALA A 195 -0.53 20.32 18.83
N ASP A 196 -0.99 19.07 18.99
CA ASP A 196 -0.34 18.02 19.77
C ASP A 196 0.80 17.30 19.01
N GLY A 197 1.07 17.70 17.76
CA GLY A 197 2.09 17.13 16.89
C GLY A 197 1.64 15.88 16.13
N THR A 198 0.41 15.40 16.33
CA THR A 198 -0.16 14.31 15.53
C THR A 198 -0.43 14.76 14.10
N VAL A 199 -0.34 13.84 13.14
CA VAL A 199 -0.65 14.12 11.73
C VAL A 199 -2.00 13.51 11.39
N GLY A 200 -3.04 14.33 11.31
CA GLY A 200 -4.40 13.90 10.96
C GLY A 200 -4.70 14.06 9.47
N ILE A 201 -5.65 13.28 8.97
CA ILE A 201 -6.23 13.41 7.63
C ILE A 201 -7.67 13.91 7.76
N TYR A 202 -7.98 14.97 7.04
CA TYR A 202 -9.25 15.67 7.13
C TYR A 202 -9.97 15.74 5.78
N HIS A 203 -11.29 15.63 5.81
CA HIS A 203 -12.16 15.68 4.64
C HIS A 203 -13.39 16.56 4.92
N ALA A 204 -14.01 17.10 3.86
CA ALA A 204 -15.27 17.83 3.95
C ALA A 204 -16.46 16.88 4.19
N ALA A 205 -16.84 16.65 5.44
CA ALA A 205 -18.01 15.87 5.79
C ALA A 205 -19.29 16.73 5.81
N GLU A 206 -20.45 16.08 5.97
CA GLU A 206 -21.78 16.71 5.94
C GLU A 206 -21.91 17.89 6.93
N ASN A 207 -21.31 17.76 8.12
CA ASN A 207 -21.35 18.78 9.18
C ASN A 207 -20.11 19.69 9.20
N GLY A 208 -19.37 19.74 8.09
CA GLY A 208 -18.10 20.45 7.97
C GLY A 208 -16.88 19.52 8.01
N PRO A 209 -15.67 20.08 8.07
CA PRO A 209 -14.46 19.29 7.98
C PRO A 209 -14.29 18.38 9.20
N ALA A 210 -14.09 17.09 8.95
CA ALA A 210 -13.91 16.06 9.98
C ALA A 210 -12.55 15.39 9.83
N GLN A 211 -11.92 15.06 10.97
CA GLN A 211 -10.76 14.18 10.98
C GLN A 211 -11.24 12.75 10.74
N ILE A 212 -10.70 12.10 9.71
CA ILE A 212 -11.07 10.74 9.33
C ILE A 212 -10.13 9.73 9.98
N THR A 213 -8.84 10.03 10.01
CA THR A 213 -7.82 9.14 10.59
C THR A 213 -6.57 9.91 11.00
N THR A 214 -5.63 9.21 11.63
CA THR A 214 -4.30 9.71 12.02
C THR A 214 -3.23 8.87 11.32
N VAL A 215 -2.17 9.51 10.86
CA VAL A 215 -1.05 8.84 10.18
C VAL A 215 0.07 8.52 11.17
N ASN A 216 0.46 7.26 11.23
CA ASN A 216 1.58 6.75 12.02
C ASN A 216 2.86 6.70 11.16
N LEU A 217 3.73 7.70 11.34
CA LEU A 217 4.97 7.82 10.55
C LEU A 217 6.21 7.23 11.22
N SER A 218 6.08 6.59 12.38
CA SER A 218 7.16 5.94 13.14
C SER A 218 7.80 4.79 12.36
#